data_AF-A0A428MVM7-F1
#
_entry.id   AF-A0A428MVM7-F1
#
_cell.length_a   1.000
_cell.length_b   1.000
_cell.length_c   1.000
_cell.angle_alpha   90.00
_cell.angle_beta   90.00
_cell.angle_gamma   90.00
#
_symmetry.space_group_name_H-M   'P 1'
#
loop_
_entity.id
_entity.type
_entity.pdbx_description
1 polymer ?
#
loop_
_entity_poly.entity_id
_entity_poly.type
_entity_poly.pdbx_seq_one_letter_code
_entity_poly.pdbx_strand_id
1 'polypeptide(L)'
;MTGIALAWLALMLLPVFTSMYYMLYYYILVILLLPFLIKKIIDKDNTFYNKWTRVRKKGFWKNVLQAGLRSFIVMTVVVCLSQLFGNGYTPSKIVSGVPAHVLTGLGLFLFILSFIIGIIEWYENEKKYNRILLTLKYQEKDLL
;
A
#
# COMPACT_ATOMS: atom_id res chain seq x y z
N MET A 1 6.71 16.20 -4.59
CA MET A 1 6.92 16.45 -3.14
C MET A 1 5.76 17.23 -2.51
N THR A 2 5.17 18.21 -3.21
CA THR A 2 4.00 19.00 -2.74
C THR A 2 2.79 18.15 -2.32
N GLY A 3 2.40 17.14 -3.10
CA GLY A 3 1.25 16.28 -2.77
C GLY A 3 1.41 15.46 -1.48
N ILE A 4 2.65 15.05 -1.14
CA ILE A 4 2.93 14.27 0.08
C ILE A 4 2.85 15.18 1.31
N ALA A 5 3.38 16.40 1.21
CA ALA A 5 3.29 17.38 2.28
C ALA A 5 1.82 17.76 2.58
N LEU A 6 1.00 17.95 1.53
CA LEU A 6 -0.43 18.22 1.68
C LEU A 6 -1.17 17.04 2.32
N ALA A 7 -0.92 15.81 1.88
CA ALA A 7 -1.53 14.62 2.46
C ALA A 7 -1.13 14.44 3.94
N TRP A 8 0.12 14.75 4.30
CA TRP A 8 0.61 14.66 5.66
C TRP A 8 0.00 15.74 6.57
N LEU A 9 -0.13 16.97 6.07
CA LEU A 9 -0.82 18.06 6.76
C LEU A 9 -2.31 17.72 6.97
N ALA A 10 -2.97 17.14 5.97
CA ALA A 10 -4.35 16.69 6.11
C ALA A 10 -4.50 15.59 7.19
N LEU A 11 -3.57 14.61 7.25
CA LEU A 11 -3.55 13.60 8.30
C LEU A 11 -3.35 14.21 9.69
N MET A 12 -2.47 15.19 9.83
CA MET A 12 -2.25 15.88 11.11
C MET A 12 -3.48 16.68 11.58
N LEU A 13 -4.23 17.27 10.66
CA LEU A 13 -5.41 18.05 11.00
C LEU A 13 -6.68 17.21 11.21
N LEU A 14 -6.67 15.94 10.78
CA LEU A 14 -7.85 15.07 10.82
C LEU A 14 -8.46 14.90 12.24
N PRO A 15 -7.66 14.74 13.32
CA PRO A 15 -8.19 14.69 14.69
C PRO A 15 -8.74 16.01 15.22
N VAL A 16 -8.47 17.14 14.56
CA VAL A 16 -9.04 18.45 14.94
C VAL A 16 -10.51 18.51 14.52
N PHE A 17 -10.84 17.87 13.40
CA PHE A 17 -12.21 17.84 12.85
C PHE A 17 -13.03 16.63 13.28
N THR A 18 -12.40 15.63 13.92
CA THR A 18 -13.07 14.37 14.30
C THR A 18 -12.76 14.00 15.75
N SER A 19 -13.76 13.54 16.51
CA SER A 19 -13.58 13.07 17.88
C SER A 19 -12.87 11.71 17.90
N MET A 20 -11.54 11.73 17.91
CA MET A 20 -10.69 10.54 17.97
C MET A 20 -10.56 10.01 19.40
N TYR A 21 -10.82 8.72 19.61
CA TYR A 21 -10.74 8.07 20.92
C TYR A 21 -9.29 8.00 21.47
N TYR A 22 -8.33 7.72 20.60
CA TYR A 22 -6.92 7.49 20.98
C TYR A 22 -5.99 8.49 20.27
N MET A 23 -6.22 9.79 20.50
CA MET A 23 -5.55 10.89 19.79
C MET A 23 -4.01 10.84 19.89
N LEU A 24 -3.45 10.57 21.07
CA LEU A 24 -1.98 10.51 21.25
C LEU A 24 -1.34 9.41 20.40
N TYR A 25 -1.93 8.22 20.40
CA TYR A 25 -1.44 7.08 19.62
C TYR A 25 -1.59 7.30 18.10
N TYR A 26 -2.64 8.03 17.69
CA TYR A 26 -2.81 8.44 16.30
C TYR A 26 -1.63 9.29 15.81
N TYR A 27 -1.24 10.33 16.57
CA TYR A 27 -0.12 11.20 16.19
C TYR A 27 1.22 10.44 16.12
N ILE A 28 1.48 9.54 17.06
CA ILE A 28 2.68 8.68 17.01
C ILE A 28 2.72 7.88 15.70
N LEU A 29 1.59 7.29 15.30
CA LEU A 29 1.50 6.51 14.07
C LEU A 29 1.72 7.39 12.82
N VAL A 30 1.12 8.58 12.76
CA VAL A 30 1.30 9.53 11.64
C VAL A 30 2.76 9.98 11.51
N ILE A 31 3.45 10.22 12.63
CA ILE A 31 4.87 10.59 12.63
C ILE A 31 5.74 9.41 12.13
N LEU A 32 5.45 8.19 12.57
CA LEU A 32 6.18 6.99 12.14
C LEU A 32 6.01 6.67 10.65
N LEU A 33 4.92 7.09 10.01
CA LEU A 33 4.70 6.88 8.57
C LEU A 33 5.62 7.74 7.69
N LEU A 34 6.12 8.86 8.21
CA LEU A 34 6.96 9.82 7.48
C LEU A 34 8.28 9.20 6.94
N PRO A 35 9.13 8.57 7.79
CA PRO A 35 10.36 7.94 7.30
C PRO A 35 10.09 6.79 6.33
N PHE A 36 8.97 6.08 6.49
CA PHE A 36 8.56 5.01 5.57
C PHE A 36 8.26 5.54 4.17
N LEU A 37 7.55 6.68 4.07
CA LEU A 37 7.25 7.33 2.79
C LEU A 37 8.51 7.86 2.10
N ILE A 38 9.41 8.50 2.84
CA ILE A 38 10.68 9.03 2.28
C ILE A 38 11.52 7.89 1.70
N LYS A 39 11.64 6.77 2.42
CA LYS A 39 12.41 5.60 1.96
C LYS A 39 11.90 5.05 0.62
N LYS A 40 10.58 5.08 0.38
CA LYS A 40 9.98 4.61 -0.88
C LYS A 40 10.38 5.48 -2.07
N ILE A 41 10.62 6.78 -1.87
CA ILE A 41 10.99 7.73 -2.94
C ILE A 41 12.45 7.54 -3.37
N ILE A 42 13.32 7.15 -2.44
CA ILE A 42 14.77 7.06 -2.66
C ILE A 42 15.18 5.74 -3.35
N ASP A 43 14.25 4.82 -3.58
CA ASP A 43 14.58 3.48 -4.10
C ASP A 43 15.17 3.57 -5.53
N LYS A 44 16.43 3.15 -5.66
CA LYS A 44 17.23 3.29 -6.89
C LYS A 44 16.77 2.31 -7.97
N ASP A 45 16.70 2.79 -9.22
CA ASP A 45 16.23 2.01 -10.38
C ASP A 45 17.06 0.74 -10.64
N ASN A 46 18.36 0.72 -10.33
CA ASN A 46 19.20 -0.47 -10.48
C ASN A 46 18.80 -1.60 -9.51
N THR A 47 18.46 -1.27 -8.27
CA THR A 47 17.99 -2.26 -7.27
C THR A 47 16.65 -2.82 -7.68
N PHE A 48 15.76 -1.96 -8.19
CA PHE A 48 14.47 -2.36 -8.75
C PHE A 48 14.65 -3.33 -9.92
N TYR A 49 15.50 -3.00 -10.91
CA TYR A 49 15.71 -3.83 -12.10
C TYR A 49 16.18 -5.24 -11.75
N ASN A 50 17.20 -5.35 -10.90
CA ASN A 50 17.74 -6.65 -10.47
C ASN A 50 16.72 -7.47 -9.68
N LYS A 51 15.95 -6.81 -8.81
CA LYS A 51 14.90 -7.45 -8.02
C LYS A 51 13.74 -7.92 -8.91
N TRP A 52 13.25 -7.04 -9.79
CA TRP A 52 12.11 -7.32 -10.67
C TRP A 52 12.43 -8.44 -11.66
N THR A 53 13.65 -8.49 -12.20
CA THR A 53 14.10 -9.57 -13.09
C THR A 53 13.97 -10.95 -12.43
N ARG A 54 14.26 -11.06 -11.13
CA ARG A 54 14.08 -12.31 -10.37
C ARG A 54 12.61 -12.61 -10.07
N VAL A 55 11.84 -11.58 -9.73
CA VAL A 55 10.40 -11.70 -9.42
C VAL A 55 9.61 -12.17 -10.64
N ARG A 56 9.90 -11.60 -11.83
CA ARG A 56 9.23 -11.94 -13.09
C ARG A 56 9.33 -13.43 -13.44
N LYS A 57 10.47 -14.06 -13.15
CA LYS A 57 10.69 -15.51 -13.38
C LYS A 57 9.73 -16.41 -12.59
N LYS A 58 9.14 -15.92 -11.49
CA LYS A 58 8.17 -16.69 -10.69
C LYS A 58 6.79 -16.81 -11.34
N GLY A 59 6.52 -16.01 -12.38
CA GLY A 59 5.26 -16.02 -13.13
C GLY A 59 4.23 -15.00 -12.62
N PHE A 60 3.31 -14.63 -13.51
CA PHE A 60 2.28 -13.62 -13.30
C PHE A 60 1.44 -13.88 -12.04
N TRP A 61 0.76 -15.04 -12.00
CA TRP A 61 -0.21 -15.36 -10.95
C TRP A 61 0.38 -15.38 -9.54
N LYS A 62 1.60 -15.91 -9.37
CA LYS A 62 2.25 -15.93 -8.04
C LYS A 62 2.51 -14.52 -7.52
N ASN A 63 2.93 -13.60 -8.40
CA ASN A 63 3.24 -12.23 -8.01
C ASN A 63 1.97 -11.41 -7.76
N VAL A 64 0.94 -11.58 -8.61
CA VAL A 64 -0.36 -10.94 -8.40
C VAL A 64 -1.00 -11.40 -7.10
N LEU A 65 -0.99 -12.71 -6.80
CA LEU A 65 -1.52 -13.22 -5.54
C LEU A 65 -0.73 -12.72 -4.33
N GLN A 66 0.61 -12.65 -4.42
CA GLN A 66 1.43 -12.14 -3.33
C GLN A 66 1.20 -10.65 -3.08
N ALA A 67 1.13 -9.84 -4.13
CA ALA A 67 0.82 -8.41 -4.05
C ALA A 67 -0.60 -8.15 -3.55
N GLY A 68 -1.56 -8.95 -4.04
CA GLY A 68 -2.95 -8.90 -3.60
C GLY A 68 -3.10 -9.27 -2.14
N LEU A 69 -2.49 -10.37 -1.68
CA LEU A 69 -2.51 -10.77 -0.27
C LEU A 69 -1.89 -9.71 0.63
N ARG A 70 -0.75 -9.14 0.22
CA ARG A 70 -0.12 -8.03 0.94
C ARG A 70 -1.05 -6.82 1.04
N SER A 71 -1.71 -6.46 -0.06
CA SER A 71 -2.67 -5.35 -0.09
C SER A 71 -3.88 -5.62 0.80
N PHE A 72 -4.38 -6.85 0.80
CA PHE A 72 -5.50 -7.28 1.64
C PHE A 72 -5.18 -7.16 3.12
N ILE A 73 -4.00 -7.63 3.54
CA ILE A 73 -3.53 -7.50 4.93
C ILE A 73 -3.42 -6.02 5.31
N VAL A 74 -2.80 -5.20 4.46
CA VAL A 74 -2.65 -3.76 4.73
C VAL A 74 -4.02 -3.09 4.86
N MET A 75 -4.96 -3.33 3.94
CA MET A 75 -6.30 -2.75 4.03
C MET A 75 -7.04 -3.21 5.27
N THR A 76 -6.97 -4.49 5.61
CA THR A 76 -7.62 -5.03 6.80
C THR A 76 -7.08 -4.35 8.07
N VAL A 77 -5.76 -4.20 8.16
CA VAL A 77 -5.12 -3.47 9.27
C VAL A 77 -5.57 -2.02 9.30
N VAL A 78 -5.60 -1.33 8.15
CA VAL A 78 -6.05 0.07 8.05
C VAL A 78 -7.50 0.20 8.52
N VAL A 79 -8.42 -0.64 8.05
CA VAL A 79 -9.83 -0.63 8.47
C VAL A 79 -9.95 -0.85 9.98
N CYS A 80 -9.25 -1.85 10.52
CA CYS A 80 -9.25 -2.13 11.97
C CYS A 80 -8.71 -0.93 12.78
N LEU A 81 -7.61 -0.32 12.35
CA LEU A 81 -7.06 0.86 13.01
C LEU A 81 -8.02 2.06 12.91
N SER A 82 -8.62 2.31 11.74
CA SER A 82 -9.59 3.38 11.58
C SER A 82 -10.79 3.22 12.52
N GLN A 83 -11.30 2.01 12.70
CA GLN A 83 -12.39 1.72 13.64
C GLN A 83 -11.95 1.83 15.11
N LEU A 84 -10.73 1.43 15.42
CA LEU A 84 -10.15 1.58 16.75
C LEU A 84 -9.99 3.05 17.14
N PHE A 85 -9.42 3.87 16.26
CA PHE A 85 -9.16 5.29 16.52
C PHE A 85 -10.42 6.15 16.44
N GLY A 86 -11.30 5.88 15.47
CA GLY A 86 -12.52 6.67 15.25
C GLY A 86 -13.65 6.31 16.22
N ASN A 87 -13.88 5.01 16.45
CA ASN A 87 -15.04 4.52 17.21
C ASN A 87 -14.68 3.79 18.51
N GLY A 88 -13.39 3.61 18.82
CA GLY A 88 -12.96 2.86 20.00
C GLY A 88 -13.21 1.35 19.90
N TYR A 89 -13.48 0.83 18.71
CA TYR A 89 -13.80 -0.59 18.52
C TYR A 89 -12.55 -1.44 18.33
N THR A 90 -12.39 -2.47 19.18
CA THR A 90 -11.38 -3.50 19.00
C THR A 90 -11.77 -4.44 17.84
N PRO A 91 -10.82 -5.10 17.17
CA PRO A 91 -11.13 -6.05 16.09
C PRO A 91 -12.14 -7.12 16.50
N SER A 92 -12.07 -7.61 17.73
CA SER A 92 -13.04 -8.55 18.29
C SER A 92 -14.46 -7.99 18.34
N LYS A 93 -14.61 -6.73 18.76
CA LYS A 93 -15.92 -6.04 18.81
C LYS A 93 -16.48 -5.76 17.42
N ILE A 94 -15.63 -5.50 16.43
CA ILE A 94 -16.07 -5.30 15.04
C ILE A 94 -16.66 -6.61 14.51
N VAL A 95 -15.96 -7.73 14.71
CA VAL A 95 -16.40 -9.04 14.21
C VAL A 95 -17.67 -9.52 14.91
N SER A 96 -17.79 -9.31 16.23
CA SER A 96 -18.98 -9.75 16.97
C SER A 96 -20.18 -8.80 16.84
N GLY A 97 -19.95 -7.52 16.53
CA GLY A 97 -20.98 -6.50 16.45
C GLY A 97 -21.63 -6.36 15.07
N VAL A 98 -21.07 -6.96 14.03
CA VAL A 98 -21.54 -6.84 12.65
C VAL A 98 -22.24 -8.14 12.21
N PRO A 99 -23.43 -8.06 11.57
CA PRO A 99 -24.09 -9.25 11.04
C PRO A 99 -23.18 -10.02 10.08
N ALA A 100 -23.20 -11.36 10.16
CA ALA A 100 -22.28 -12.21 9.41
C ALA A 100 -22.29 -11.93 7.89
N HIS A 101 -23.47 -11.70 7.30
CA HIS A 101 -23.59 -11.41 5.86
C HIS A 101 -22.91 -10.09 5.46
N VAL A 102 -22.96 -9.05 6.30
CA VAL A 102 -22.27 -7.78 6.07
C VAL A 102 -20.76 -7.99 6.16
N LEU A 103 -20.30 -8.73 7.17
CA LEU A 103 -18.89 -9.04 7.34
C LEU A 103 -18.34 -9.85 6.16
N THR A 104 -19.08 -10.84 5.67
CA THR A 104 -18.73 -11.61 4.47
C THR A 104 -18.68 -10.72 3.23
N GLY A 105 -19.68 -9.84 3.04
CA GLY A 105 -19.70 -8.89 1.93
C GLY A 105 -18.50 -7.94 1.93
N LEU A 106 -18.15 -7.38 3.09
CA LEU A 106 -16.96 -6.54 3.27
C LEU A 106 -15.67 -7.31 3.00
N GLY A 107 -15.56 -8.55 3.50
CA GLY A 107 -14.41 -9.41 3.26
C GLY A 107 -14.19 -9.69 1.77
N LEU A 108 -15.26 -10.03 1.05
CA LEU A 108 -15.22 -10.25 -0.39
C LEU A 108 -14.86 -8.97 -1.16
N PHE A 109 -15.45 -7.83 -0.78
CA PHE A 109 -15.14 -6.55 -1.40
C PHE A 109 -13.65 -6.19 -1.24
N LEU A 110 -13.10 -6.30 -0.04
CA LEU A 110 -11.68 -6.06 0.22
C LEU A 110 -10.79 -7.03 -0.54
N PHE A 111 -11.18 -8.31 -0.64
CA PHE A 111 -10.45 -9.32 -1.41
C PHE A 111 -10.38 -8.95 -2.89
N ILE A 112 -11.50 -8.57 -3.50
CA ILE A 112 -11.57 -8.17 -4.92
C ILE A 112 -10.70 -6.93 -5.17
N LEU A 113 -10.84 -5.88 -4.35
CA LEU A 113 -10.01 -4.67 -4.47
C LEU A 113 -8.52 -4.97 -4.36
N SER A 114 -8.15 -5.81 -3.40
CA SER A 114 -6.76 -6.20 -3.17
C SER A 114 -6.20 -6.97 -4.36
N PHE A 115 -7.01 -7.85 -4.95
CA PHE A 115 -6.63 -8.59 -6.14
C PHE A 115 -6.43 -7.65 -7.36
N ILE A 116 -7.33 -6.69 -7.56
CA ILE A 116 -7.20 -5.65 -8.60
C ILE A 116 -5.90 -4.86 -8.42
N ILE A 117 -5.56 -4.47 -7.19
CA ILE A 117 -4.30 -3.79 -6.90
C ILE A 117 -3.09 -4.66 -7.24
N GLY A 118 -3.14 -5.96 -6.94
CA GLY A 118 -2.09 -6.89 -7.34
C GLY A 118 -1.88 -6.95 -8.86
N ILE A 119 -2.96 -6.86 -9.64
CA ILE A 119 -2.89 -6.77 -11.10
C ILE A 119 -2.28 -5.44 -11.54
N ILE A 120 -2.76 -4.32 -10.99
CA ILE A 120 -2.26 -2.97 -11.32
C ILE A 120 -0.77 -2.88 -11.02
N GLU A 121 -0.34 -3.32 -9.83
CA GLU A 121 1.06 -3.32 -9.41
C GLU A 121 1.93 -4.14 -10.36
N TRP A 122 1.44 -5.28 -10.86
CA TRP A 122 2.17 -6.04 -11.87
C TRP A 122 2.37 -5.24 -13.17
N TYR A 123 1.30 -4.65 -13.71
CA TYR A 123 1.38 -3.89 -14.96
C TYR A 123 2.25 -2.63 -14.83
N GLU A 124 2.16 -1.91 -13.72
CA GLU A 124 3.00 -0.74 -13.46
C GLU A 124 4.48 -1.11 -13.36
N ASN A 125 4.80 -2.20 -12.65
CA ASN A 125 6.17 -2.66 -12.51
C ASN A 125 6.73 -3.17 -13.84
N GLU A 126 5.93 -3.86 -14.65
CA GLU A 126 6.34 -4.30 -15.98
C GLU A 126 6.59 -3.12 -16.93
N LYS A 127 5.74 -2.08 -16.87
CA LYS A 127 5.95 -0.83 -17.60
C LYS A 127 7.25 -0.12 -17.16
N LYS A 128 7.50 -0.05 -15.85
CA LYS A 128 8.74 0.52 -15.29
C LYS A 128 9.97 -0.27 -15.74
N TYR A 129 9.90 -1.60 -15.70
CA TYR A 129 10.98 -2.49 -16.14
C TYR A 129 11.33 -2.28 -17.61
N ASN A 130 10.33 -2.27 -18.50
CA ASN A 130 10.56 -2.06 -19.93
C ASN A 130 11.18 -0.68 -20.23
N ARG A 131 10.82 0.35 -19.48
CA ARG A 131 11.45 1.67 -19.58
C ARG A 131 12.94 1.61 -19.25
N ILE A 132 13.31 0.99 -18.13
CA ILE A 132 14.73 0.87 -17.71
C ILE A 132 15.52 0.04 -18.73
N LEU A 133 14.94 -1.06 -19.22
CA LEU A 133 15.59 -1.92 -20.22
C LEU A 133 15.90 -1.17 -21.52
N LEU A 134 14.98 -0.31 -22.00
CA LEU A 134 15.20 0.52 -23.18
C LEU A 134 16.30 1.55 -22.97
N THR A 135 16.33 2.20 -21.80
CA THR A 135 17.40 3.15 -21.46
C THR A 135 18.77 2.47 -21.46
N LEU A 136 18.89 1.28 -20.85
CA LEU A 136 20.15 0.53 -20.81
C LEU A 136 20.63 0.13 -22.22
N LYS A 137 19.72 -0.35 -23.08
CA LYS A 137 20.04 -0.70 -24.47
C LYS A 137 20.50 0.49 -25.30
N TYR A 138 19.95 1.69 -25.04
CA TYR A 138 20.36 2.90 -25.74
C TYR A 138 21.78 3.31 -25.34
N GLN A 139 22.07 3.33 -24.04
CA GLN A 139 23.40 3.63 -23.53
C GLN A 139 24.48 2.67 -24.04
N GLU A 140 24.15 1.39 -24.20
CA GLU A 140 25.08 0.39 -24.77
C GLU A 140 25.39 0.66 -26.25
N LYS A 141 24.41 1.13 -27.03
CA LYS A 141 24.62 1.48 -28.44
C LYS A 141 25.47 2.73 -28.63
N ASP A 142 25.35 3.72 -27.75
CA ASP A 142 26.17 4.95 -27.82
C ASP A 142 27.65 4.71 -27.44
N LEU A 143 27.95 3.55 -26.84
CA LEU A 143 29.29 3.14 -26.41
C LEU A 143 30.03 2.27 -27.45
N LEU A 144 29.35 1.86 -28.52
CA LEU A 144 29.86 1.00 -29.61
C LEU A 144 30.06 1.81 -30.89
#